data_AF-A0A3D1XLM2-F1
#
_entry.id   AF-A0A3D1XLM2-F1
#
_cell.length_a   1.000
_cell.length_b   1.000
_cell.length_c   1.000
_cell.angle_alpha   90.00
_cell.angle_beta   90.00
_cell.angle_gamma   90.00
#
_symmetry.space_group_name_H-M   'P 1'
#
loop_
_entity.id
_entity.type
_entity.pdbx_description
1 polymer ?
#
loop_
_entity_poly.entity_id
_entity_poly.type
_entity_poly.pdbx_seq_one_letter_code
_entity_poly.pdbx_strand_id
1 'polypeptide(L)'
;MNAKLQDSISGIRETLSFNRQLHEVKQFEKRSRDYCDGTLTVMRIWAIYSPTMMFLGSLGTVLILLFGTGLVQANEITVGSLVAFVGYLALFYTPINQLHSV
;
A
#
# COMPACT_ATOMS: atom_id res chain seq x y z
N MET A 1 23.91 3.87 9.58
CA MET A 1 23.46 2.62 10.25
C MET A 1 24.40 2.14 11.36
N ASN A 2 25.71 2.41 11.33
CA ASN A 2 26.63 1.96 12.38
C ASN A 2 26.61 2.77 13.69
N ALA A 3 26.07 4.00 13.71
CA ALA A 3 25.99 4.81 14.94
C ALA A 3 24.84 4.40 15.89
N LYS A 4 23.75 3.80 15.37
CA LYS A 4 22.60 3.39 16.22
C LYS A 4 22.81 2.07 16.96
N LEU A 5 23.78 1.26 16.53
CA LEU A 5 24.12 -0.01 17.20
C LEU A 5 25.04 0.20 18.40
N GLN A 6 25.83 1.28 18.42
CA GLN A 6 26.82 1.52 19.48
C GLN A 6 26.20 2.19 20.73
N ASP A 7 25.08 2.91 20.59
CA ASP A 7 24.36 3.53 21.71
C ASP A 7 23.45 2.55 22.48
N SER A 8 23.08 1.42 21.90
CA SER A 8 22.17 0.46 22.56
C SER A 8 22.84 -0.37 23.66
N ILE A 9 24.18 -0.40 23.71
CA ILE A 9 24.92 -1.28 24.63
C ILE A 9 25.22 -0.60 25.97
N SER A 10 25.21 0.73 26.06
CA SER A 10 25.50 1.45 27.31
C SER A 10 24.28 1.63 28.25
N GLY A 11 23.05 1.52 27.72
CA GLY A 11 21.81 1.77 28.48
C GLY A 11 21.34 0.59 29.36
N ILE A 12 21.95 -0.59 29.25
CA ILE A 12 21.52 -1.79 30.00
C ILE A 12 21.94 -1.75 31.48
N ARG A 13 22.82 -0.82 31.87
CA ARG A 13 23.31 -0.74 33.27
C ARG A 13 22.40 0.08 34.20
N GLU A 14 21.33 0.69 33.69
CA GLU A 14 20.43 1.55 34.48
C GLU A 14 19.04 0.93 34.74
N THR A 15 18.88 -0.39 34.57
CA THR A 15 17.63 -1.13 34.88
C THR A 15 17.64 -1.82 36.24
N LEU A 16 18.57 -1.47 37.13
CA LEU A 16 18.60 -1.92 38.54
C LEU A 16 17.64 -1.13 39.46
N SER A 17 16.40 -0.91 39.01
CA SER A 17 15.29 -0.44 39.86
C SER A 17 14.07 -1.36 39.67
N PHE A 18 14.23 -2.60 40.11
CA PHE A 18 13.29 -3.71 39.99
C PHE A 18 11.94 -3.54 40.73
N ASN A 19 11.62 -2.34 41.22
CA ASN A 19 10.33 -2.03 41.85
C ASN A 19 9.40 -1.17 40.96
N ARG A 20 9.92 -0.56 39.88
CA ARG A 20 9.14 0.27 38.94
C ARG A 20 8.87 -0.37 37.58
N GLN A 21 9.54 -1.48 37.26
CA GLN A 21 9.42 -2.18 35.97
C GLN A 21 7.99 -2.61 35.64
N LEU A 22 7.20 -3.12 36.58
CA LEU A 22 5.82 -3.57 36.30
C LEU A 22 4.89 -2.42 35.87
N HIS A 23 5.11 -1.22 36.39
CA HIS A 23 4.31 -0.04 36.05
C HIS A 23 4.71 0.53 34.69
N GLU A 24 6.01 0.56 34.39
CA GLU A 24 6.52 0.93 33.06
C GLU A 24 6.15 -0.08 31.98
N VAL A 25 6.21 -1.38 32.27
CA VAL A 25 5.80 -2.45 31.33
C VAL A 25 4.33 -2.31 30.97
N LYS A 26 3.44 -2.04 31.94
CA LYS A 26 2.02 -1.77 31.66
C LYS A 26 1.80 -0.52 30.79
N GLN A 27 2.58 0.55 31.00
CA GLN A 27 2.50 1.74 30.14
C GLN A 27 3.04 1.46 28.73
N PHE A 28 4.12 0.69 28.62
CA PHE A 28 4.72 0.31 27.35
C PHE A 28 3.79 -0.60 26.54
N GLU A 29 3.15 -1.57 27.19
CA GLU A 29 2.18 -2.47 26.57
C GLU A 29 0.93 -1.72 26.07
N LYS A 30 0.49 -0.68 26.80
CA LYS A 30 -0.62 0.19 26.37
C LYS A 30 -0.25 1.00 25.13
N ARG A 31 0.92 1.65 25.12
CA ARG A 31 1.41 2.40 23.94
C ARG A 31 1.66 1.49 22.74
N SER A 32 2.15 0.27 22.97
CA SER A 32 2.37 -0.72 21.92
C SER A 32 1.05 -1.20 21.31
N ARG A 33 0.00 -1.42 22.13
CA ARG A 33 -1.36 -1.71 21.64
C ARG A 33 -1.94 -0.58 20.81
N ASP A 34 -1.82 0.67 21.27
CA ASP A 34 -2.32 1.83 20.52
C ASP A 34 -1.60 1.97 19.15
N TYR A 35 -0.28 1.72 19.11
CA TYR A 35 0.47 1.66 17.86
C TYR A 35 0.05 0.49 16.97
N CYS A 36 -0.17 -0.69 17.57
CA CYS A 36 -0.58 -1.89 16.84
C CYS A 36 -1.97 -1.68 16.21
N ASP A 37 -2.93 -1.09 16.93
CA ASP A 37 -4.29 -0.80 16.44
C ASP A 37 -4.28 0.26 15.33
N GLY A 38 -3.46 1.30 15.45
CA GLY A 38 -3.27 2.29 14.39
C GLY A 38 -2.70 1.64 13.11
N THR A 39 -1.71 0.77 13.27
CA THR A 39 -1.08 0.06 12.15
C THR A 39 -2.03 -0.99 11.54
N LEU A 40 -2.84 -1.67 12.35
CA LEU A 40 -3.85 -2.63 11.91
C LEU A 40 -4.93 -1.96 11.05
N THR A 41 -5.34 -0.75 11.43
CA THR A 41 -6.34 0.02 10.69
C THR A 41 -5.82 0.40 9.31
N VAL A 42 -4.57 0.84 9.21
CA VAL A 42 -3.91 1.14 7.92
C VAL A 42 -3.79 -0.12 7.06
N MET A 43 -3.37 -1.25 7.64
CA MET A 43 -3.31 -2.53 6.93
C MET A 43 -4.67 -2.98 6.40
N ARG A 44 -5.75 -2.77 7.16
CA ARG A 44 -7.10 -3.12 6.73
C ARG A 44 -7.59 -2.28 5.56
N ILE A 45 -7.27 -0.99 5.53
CA ILE A 45 -7.54 -0.10 4.39
C ILE A 45 -6.75 -0.57 3.15
N TRP A 46 -5.48 -0.90 3.35
CA TRP A 46 -4.60 -1.42 2.29
C TRP A 46 -5.10 -2.74 1.69
N ALA A 47 -5.60 -3.64 2.53
CA ALA A 47 -6.16 -4.92 2.12
C ALA A 47 -7.43 -4.79 1.26
N ILE A 48 -8.19 -3.69 1.41
CA ILE A 48 -9.38 -3.40 0.58
C ILE A 48 -8.99 -2.62 -0.68
N TYR A 49 -7.98 -1.76 -0.61
CA TYR A 49 -7.54 -0.95 -1.74
C TYR A 49 -7.00 -1.79 -2.90
N SER A 50 -6.14 -2.77 -2.60
CA SER A 50 -5.57 -3.69 -3.61
C SER A 50 -6.62 -4.40 -4.49
N PRO A 51 -7.60 -5.12 -3.93
CA PRO A 51 -8.64 -5.76 -4.74
C PRO A 51 -9.56 -4.76 -5.44
N THR A 52 -9.82 -3.59 -4.84
CA THR A 52 -10.64 -2.54 -5.46
C THR A 52 -9.96 -2.00 -6.72
N MET A 53 -8.65 -1.76 -6.69
CA MET A 53 -7.90 -1.30 -7.86
C MET A 53 -7.84 -2.36 -8.96
N MET A 54 -7.65 -3.64 -8.63
CA MET A 54 -7.74 -4.73 -9.61
C MET A 54 -9.12 -4.81 -10.26
N PHE A 55 -10.18 -4.65 -9.46
CA PHE A 55 -11.55 -4.63 -9.96
C PHE A 55 -11.79 -3.45 -10.90
N LEU A 56 -11.39 -2.24 -10.52
CA LEU A 56 -11.48 -1.04 -11.36
C LEU A 56 -10.71 -1.17 -12.67
N GLY A 57 -9.49 -1.72 -12.63
CA GLY A 57 -8.70 -1.97 -13.83
C GLY A 57 -9.40 -2.95 -14.78
N SER A 58 -9.89 -4.07 -14.24
CA SER A 58 -10.63 -5.08 -15.02
C SER A 58 -11.91 -4.50 -15.63
N LEU A 59 -12.66 -3.70 -14.86
CA LEU A 59 -13.86 -3.02 -15.32
C LEU A 59 -13.54 -2.03 -16.45
N GLY A 60 -12.46 -1.26 -16.30
CA GLY A 60 -11.96 -0.35 -17.32
C GLY A 60 -11.62 -1.06 -18.62
N THR A 61 -10.92 -2.20 -18.56
CA THR A 61 -10.63 -3.02 -19.75
C THR A 61 -11.91 -3.50 -20.44
N VAL A 62 -12.90 -3.98 -19.68
CA VAL A 62 -14.19 -4.42 -20.24
C VAL A 62 -14.91 -3.27 -20.94
N LEU A 63 -14.96 -2.09 -20.32
CA LEU A 63 -15.56 -0.89 -20.92
C LEU A 63 -14.85 -0.50 -22.20
N ILE A 64 -13.51 -0.45 -22.20
CA ILE A 64 -12.73 -0.09 -23.39
C ILE A 64 -12.98 -1.08 -24.53
N LEU A 65 -13.08 -2.38 -24.24
CA LEU A 65 -13.41 -3.36 -25.27
C LEU A 65 -14.85 -3.20 -25.78
N LEU A 66 -15.83 -2.99 -24.90
CA LEU A 66 -17.23 -2.78 -25.29
C LEU A 66 -17.41 -1.56 -26.20
N PHE A 67 -16.85 -0.42 -25.83
CA PHE A 67 -16.96 0.81 -26.63
C PHE A 67 -16.01 0.79 -27.84
N GLY A 68 -14.76 0.35 -27.63
CA GLY A 68 -13.72 0.32 -28.65
C GLY A 68 -14.05 -0.58 -29.83
N THR A 69 -14.70 -1.72 -29.60
CA THR A 69 -15.15 -2.60 -30.68
C THR A 69 -16.21 -1.95 -31.58
N GLY A 70 -17.09 -1.11 -31.02
CA GLY A 70 -18.06 -0.33 -31.80
C GLY A 70 -17.37 0.74 -32.66
N LEU A 71 -16.41 1.47 -32.09
CA LEU A 71 -15.62 2.48 -32.79
C LEU A 71 -14.77 1.89 -33.92
N VAL A 72 -14.22 0.68 -33.73
CA VAL A 72 -13.47 -0.05 -34.77
C VAL A 72 -14.40 -0.46 -35.92
N GLN A 73 -15.60 -0.96 -35.62
CA GLN A 73 -16.57 -1.32 -36.66
C GLN A 73 -17.06 -0.10 -37.45
N ALA A 74 -17.14 1.07 -36.81
CA ALA A 74 -17.44 2.34 -37.47
C ALA A 74 -16.27 2.91 -38.31
N ASN A 75 -15.11 2.23 -38.34
CA ASN A 75 -13.85 2.71 -38.95
C ASN A 75 -13.36 4.07 -38.40
N GLU A 76 -13.82 4.50 -37.22
CA GLU A 76 -13.34 5.74 -36.59
C GLU A 76 -11.94 5.56 -36.00
N ILE A 77 -11.65 4.34 -35.51
CA ILE A 77 -10.35 3.98 -34.93
C ILE A 77 -9.89 2.64 -35.49
N THR A 78 -8.58 2.40 -35.51
CA THR A 78 -8.01 1.10 -35.91
C THR A 78 -7.86 0.18 -34.71
N VAL A 79 -7.87 -1.14 -34.95
CA VAL A 79 -7.56 -2.14 -33.89
C VAL A 79 -6.21 -1.84 -33.21
N GLY A 80 -5.21 -1.41 -33.99
CA GLY A 80 -3.90 -1.04 -33.47
C GLY A 80 -3.96 0.12 -32.47
N SER A 81 -4.76 1.16 -32.76
CA SER A 81 -4.95 2.28 -31.84
C SER A 81 -5.65 1.89 -30.54
N LEU A 82 -6.61 0.96 -30.60
CA LEU A 82 -7.28 0.44 -29.41
C LEU A 82 -6.32 -0.34 -28.50
N VAL A 83 -5.51 -1.22 -29.11
CA VAL A 83 -4.48 -1.99 -28.38
C VAL A 83 -3.43 -1.06 -27.77
N ALA A 84 -2.98 -0.04 -28.51
CA ALA A 84 -2.05 0.95 -28.00
C ALA A 84 -2.63 1.72 -26.80
N PHE A 85 -3.91 2.11 -26.87
CA PHE A 85 -4.58 2.80 -25.77
C PHE A 85 -4.66 1.95 -24.49
N VAL A 86 -5.01 0.67 -24.61
CA VAL A 86 -5.01 -0.27 -23.48
C VAL A 86 -3.59 -0.41 -22.91
N GLY A 87 -2.57 -0.49 -23.76
CA GLY A 87 -1.17 -0.52 -23.34
C GLY A 87 -0.73 0.75 -22.58
N TYR A 88 -1.13 1.92 -23.06
CA TYR A 88 -0.84 3.19 -22.39
C TYR A 88 -1.54 3.30 -21.03
N LEU A 89 -2.77 2.79 -20.91
CA LEU A 89 -3.44 2.73 -19.61
C LEU A 89 -2.74 1.79 -18.64
N ALA A 90 -2.24 0.63 -19.09
CA ALA A 90 -1.47 -0.27 -18.24
C ALA A 90 -0.17 0.40 -17.73
N LEU A 91 0.52 1.12 -18.62
CA LEU A 91 1.69 1.93 -18.25
C LEU A 91 1.33 3.06 -17.28
N PHE A 92 0.15 3.64 -17.38
CA PHE A 92 -0.35 4.69 -16.48
C PHE A 92 -0.75 4.18 -15.09
N TYR A 93 -1.35 2.99 -15.00
CA TYR A 93 -1.71 2.39 -13.70
C TYR A 93 -0.49 1.94 -12.89
N THR A 94 0.60 1.60 -13.56
CA THR A 94 1.85 1.15 -12.91
C THR A 94 2.40 2.17 -11.89
N PRO A 95 2.65 3.44 -12.23
CA PRO A 95 3.11 4.45 -11.27
C PRO A 95 2.04 4.83 -10.22
N ILE A 96 0.75 4.76 -10.56
CA ILE A 96 -0.34 5.01 -9.60
C ILE A 96 -0.31 4.00 -8.45
N ASN A 97 -0.06 2.72 -8.76
CA ASN A 97 0.07 1.68 -7.74
C ASN A 97 1.32 1.90 -6.87
N GLN A 98 2.41 2.42 -7.44
CA GLN A 98 3.66 2.69 -6.73
C GLN A 98 3.58 3.91 -5.80
N LEU A 99 2.85 4.97 -6.19
CA LEU A 99 2.65 6.15 -5.35
C LEU A 99 1.90 5.83 -4.05
N HIS A 100 1.06 4.80 -4.06
CA HIS A 100 0.31 4.40 -2.87
C HIS A 100 1.14 3.57 -1.89
N SER A 101 2.21 2.91 -2.37
CA SER A 101 3.05 1.97 -1.60
C SER A 101 4.24 2.58 -0.87
N VAL A 102 4.36 3.91 -0.83
CA VAL A 102 5.46 4.63 -0.17
C VAL A 102 4.96 5.48 0.99
#